data_AF-A0A661W952-F1
#
_entry.id   AF-A0A661W952-F1
#
_cell.length_a   1.000
_cell.length_b   1.000
_cell.length_c   1.000
_cell.angle_alpha   90.00
_cell.angle_beta   90.00
_cell.angle_gamma   90.00
#
_symmetry.space_group_name_H-M   'P 1'
#
loop_
_entity.id
_entity.type
_entity.pdbx_description
1 polymer ?
#
loop_
_entity_poly.entity_id
_entity_poly.type
_entity_poly.pdbx_seq_one_letter_code
_entity_poly.pdbx_strand_id
1 'polypeptide(L)' 'PHSFRHFFVTEVLQGSGGNIKLAQKLARHKNIQVTQRYAHLSDDELDKGYYDIFEE' A
#
# COMPACT_ATOMS: atom_id res chain seq x y z
N PRO A 1 -17.16 -7.98 2.54
CA PRO A 1 -17.04 -6.51 2.31
C PRO A 1 -15.62 -5.93 2.52
N HIS A 2 -14.81 -6.48 3.45
CA HIS A 2 -13.43 -6.00 3.71
C HIS A 2 -12.47 -6.22 2.54
N SER A 3 -12.68 -7.25 1.71
CA SER A 3 -11.74 -7.64 0.64
C SER A 3 -11.60 -6.59 -0.46
N PHE A 4 -12.70 -5.95 -0.89
CA PHE A 4 -12.62 -4.88 -1.90
C PHE A 4 -11.91 -3.65 -1.38
N ARG A 5 -12.22 -3.22 -0.14
CA ARG A 5 -11.52 -2.09 0.49
C ARG A 5 -10.04 -2.39 0.64
N HIS A 6 -9.70 -3.62 1.03
CA HIS A 6 -8.31 -4.03 1.16
C HIS A 6 -7.58 -3.96 -0.18
N PHE A 7 -8.11 -4.64 -1.19
CA PHE A 7 -7.58 -4.61 -2.55
C PHE A 7 -7.44 -3.18 -3.08
N PHE A 8 -8.51 -2.38 -2.99
CA PHE A 8 -8.52 -0.98 -3.43
C PHE A 8 -7.43 -0.13 -2.77
N VAL A 9 -7.23 -0.25 -1.45
CA VAL A 9 -6.22 0.54 -0.74
C VAL A 9 -4.81 0.11 -1.12
N THR A 10 -4.56 -1.20 -1.26
CA THR A 10 -3.28 -1.75 -1.71
C THR A 10 -2.94 -1.26 -3.11
N GLU A 11 -3.85 -1.41 -4.09
CA GLU A 11 -3.64 -1.00 -5.49
C GLU A 11 -3.35 0.51 -5.61
N VAL A 12 -4.11 1.35 -4.90
CA VAL A 12 -3.88 2.80 -4.90
C VAL A 12 -2.53 3.15 -4.29
N LEU A 13 -2.12 2.43 -3.24
CA LEU A 13 -0.84 2.68 -2.59
C LEU A 13 0.33 2.31 -3.50
N GLN A 14 0.30 1.13 -4.10
CA GLN A 14 1.31 0.67 -5.06
C GLN A 14 1.36 1.56 -6.30
N GLY A 15 0.22 1.80 -6.96
CA GLY A 15 0.13 2.62 -8.17
C GLY A 15 0.48 4.10 -7.97
N SER A 16 0.55 4.57 -6.72
CA SER A 16 1.00 5.93 -6.37
C SER A 16 2.43 6.00 -5.85
N GLY A 17 3.17 4.89 -5.87
CA GLY A 17 4.54 4.82 -5.34
C GLY A 17 4.61 5.02 -3.83
N GLY A 18 3.65 4.49 -3.07
CA GLY A 18 3.63 4.57 -1.61
C GLY A 18 2.99 5.83 -1.03
N ASN A 19 2.21 6.60 -1.80
CA ASN A 19 1.55 7.80 -1.30
C ASN A 19 0.39 7.48 -0.33
N ILE A 20 0.76 7.30 0.94
CA ILE A 20 -0.17 6.89 1.98
C ILE A 20 -1.29 7.90 2.25
N LYS A 21 -1.02 9.20 2.03
CA LYS A 21 -2.01 10.25 2.25
C LYS A 21 -3.07 10.25 1.16
N LEU A 22 -2.68 9.95 -0.08
CA LEU A 22 -3.60 9.77 -1.19
C LEU A 22 -4.49 8.55 -0.95
N ALA A 23 -3.90 7.40 -0.61
CA ALA A 23 -4.63 6.18 -0.28
C ALA A 23 -5.63 6.39 0.88
N GLN A 24 -5.23 7.12 1.93
CA GLN A 24 -6.11 7.48 3.05
C GLN A 24 -7.35 8.27 2.58
N LYS A 25 -7.16 9.31 1.76
CA LYS A 25 -8.24 10.17 1.30
C LYS A 25 -9.22 9.41 0.40
N LEU A 26 -8.70 8.63 -0.54
CA LEU A 26 -9.51 7.85 -1.47
C LEU A 26 -10.31 6.75 -0.76
N ALA A 27 -9.73 6.13 0.26
CA ALA A 27 -10.40 5.14 1.10
C ALA A 27 -11.39 5.76 2.11
N ARG A 28 -11.39 7.09 2.26
CA ARG A 28 -12.16 7.85 3.26
C ARG A 28 -11.86 7.41 4.71
N HIS A 29 -10.60 7.05 4.98
CA HIS A 29 -10.19 6.70 6.33
C HIS A 29 -9.99 7.95 7.17
N LYS A 30 -10.80 8.12 8.22
CA LYS A 30 -10.65 9.25 9.15
C LYS A 30 -9.32 9.22 9.88
N ASN A 31 -8.87 8.02 10.27
CA ASN A 31 -7.60 7.81 10.96
C ASN A 31 -6.56 7.22 10.00
N ILE A 32 -5.39 7.85 9.92
CA ILE A 32 -4.27 7.42 9.07
C ILE A 32 -3.72 6.04 9.48
N GLN A 33 -3.83 5.68 10.77
CA GLN A 33 -3.37 4.39 11.31
C GLN A 33 -4.09 3.20 10.65
N VAL A 34 -5.32 3.41 10.17
CA VAL A 34 -6.07 2.37 9.43
C VAL A 34 -5.40 2.09 8.09
N THR A 35 -4.86 3.11 7.44
CA THR A 35 -4.15 3.02 6.15
C THR A 35 -2.69 2.57 6.31
N GLN A 36 -2.04 2.87 7.44
CA GLN A 36 -0.66 2.45 7.73
C GLN A 36 -0.44 0.94 7.65
N ARG A 37 -1.45 0.14 7.97
CA ARG A 37 -1.38 -1.32 7.82
C ARG A 37 -1.12 -1.78 6.38
N TYR A 38 -1.41 -0.95 5.38
CA TYR A 38 -1.18 -1.27 3.98
C TYR A 38 0.20 -0.84 3.48
N ALA A 39 0.88 0.08 4.18
CA ALA A 39 2.23 0.50 3.83
C ALA A 39 3.25 -0.62 4.04
N HIS A 40 3.09 -1.40 5.13
CA HIS A 40 3.95 -2.56 5.38
C HIS A 40 3.91 -3.60 4.26
N LEU A 41 2.76 -3.80 3.61
CA LEU A 41 2.66 -4.71 2.46
C LEU A 41 3.46 -4.19 1.25
N SER A 42 3.47 -2.88 1.04
CA SER A 42 4.28 -2.26 -0.02
C SER A 42 5.77 -2.36 0.28
N ASP A 43 6.18 -2.29 1.54
CA ASP A 43 7.60 -2.43 1.91
C ASP A 43 8.11 -3.84 1.60
N ASP A 44 7.35 -4.89 1.96
CA ASP A 44 7.71 -6.28 1.65
C ASP A 44 7.81 -6.54 0.13
N GLU A 45 6.92 -5.94 -0.66
CA GLU A 45 6.95 -6.04 -2.13
C GLU A 45 8.10 -5.24 -2.75
N LEU A 46 8.45 -4.09 -2.17
CA LEU A 46 9.61 -3.29 -2.58
C LEU A 46 10.92 -4.03 -2.30
N ASP A 47 11.04 -4.64 -1.12
CA ASP A 47 12.21 -5.44 -0.74
C ASP A 47 12.38 -6.63 -1.67
N LYS A 48 11.27 -7.32 -2.00
CA LYS A 48 11.29 -8.39 -3.00
C LYS A 48 11.70 -7.88 -4.39
N GLY A 49 11.11 -6.78 -4.86
CA GLY A 49 11.43 -6.21 -6.16
C GLY A 49 12.89 -5.74 -6.25
N TYR A 50 13.43 -5.20 -5.16
CA TYR A 50 14.85 -4.86 -5.07
C TYR A 50 15.73 -6.11 -5.19
N TYR A 51 15.40 -7.17 -4.43
CA TYR A 51 16.15 -8.43 -4.46
C TYR A 51 16.13 -9.06 -5.85
N ASP A 52 14.95 -9.15 -6.48
CA ASP A 52 14.77 -9.73 -7.82
C ASP A 52 15.54 -8.97 -8.92
N ILE A 53 15.81 -7.67 -8.73
CA ILE A 53 16.51 -6.84 -9.73
C ILE A 53 18.02 -6.79 -9.50
N PHE A 54 18.47 -6.78 -8.24
CA PHE A 54 19.85 -6.43 -7.88
C PHE A 54 20.65 -7.56 -7.22
N GLU A 55 20.00 -8.59 -6.70
CA GLU A 55 20.64 -9.68 -5.93
C GLU A 55 20.52 -11.06 -6.62
N GLU A 56 20.07 -11.11 -7.88
CA GLU A 56 20.11 -12.27 -8.79
C GLU A 56 21.27 -12.17 -9.81
#